data_AF-A0A952JZV2-F1
#
_entry.id   AF-A0A952JZV2-F1
#
_cell.length_a   1.000
_cell.length_b   1.000
_cell.length_c   1.000
_cell.angle_alpha   90.00
_cell.angle_beta   90.00
_cell.angle_gamma   90.00
#
_symmetry.space_group_name_H-M   'P 1'
#
loop_
_entity.id
_entity.type
_entity.pdbx_description
1 polymer ?
#
loop_
_entity_poly.entity_id
_entity_poly.type
_entity_poly.pdbx_seq_one_letter_code
_entity_poly.pdbx_strand_id
1 'polypeptide(L)'
;MHLGICAIVVAAAAAATVACGPRSASEPADPTRTFEPLPAPAAATIGSPVALPPNADGDPPCPVADAWGRAPFGEGILVTHWSDDAATVTVLVRTRVGSDQSQRAVLGPGEVRLFEFPNIDQTVVSEVLIMTNTRRCYATADPATLG
;
A
#
# COMPACT_ATOMS: atom_id res chain seq x y z
N MET A 1 -16.14 16.99 35.97
CA MET A 1 -17.56 16.56 36.07
C MET A 1 -18.02 16.19 34.68
N HIS A 2 -18.92 15.21 34.55
CA HIS A 2 -19.51 14.69 33.29
C HIS A 2 -18.55 14.30 32.14
N LEU A 3 -18.27 12.99 32.08
CA LEU A 3 -18.07 12.28 30.81
C LEU A 3 -19.44 12.08 30.13
N GLY A 4 -19.49 12.08 28.80
CA GLY A 4 -20.69 11.74 28.02
C GLY A 4 -20.40 10.57 27.08
N ILE A 5 -20.97 9.40 27.37
CA ILE A 5 -20.85 8.19 26.55
C ILE A 5 -22.26 7.81 26.06
N CYS A 6 -22.44 7.71 24.75
CA CYS A 6 -23.69 7.21 24.15
C CYS A 6 -23.42 5.87 23.47
N ALA A 7 -23.87 4.78 24.09
CA ALA A 7 -23.94 3.46 23.48
C ALA A 7 -25.37 3.20 22.97
N ILE A 8 -25.51 2.51 21.83
CA ILE A 8 -26.78 2.04 21.29
C ILE A 8 -26.61 0.55 20.97
N VAL A 9 -27.61 -0.28 21.32
CA VAL A 9 -27.45 -1.73 21.46
C VAL A 9 -28.62 -2.48 20.83
N VAL A 10 -28.29 -3.39 19.89
CA VAL A 10 -29.05 -4.59 19.45
C VAL A 10 -30.48 -4.44 18.88
N ALA A 11 -30.68 -5.06 17.71
CA ALA A 11 -31.88 -5.84 17.39
C ALA A 11 -31.46 -7.07 16.54
N ALA A 12 -32.03 -8.25 16.79
CA ALA A 12 -31.68 -9.48 16.05
C ALA A 12 -32.83 -10.52 16.03
N ALA A 13 -33.10 -11.09 14.85
CA ALA A 13 -33.90 -12.30 14.56
C ALA A 13 -33.48 -12.77 13.14
N ALA A 14 -33.20 -14.05 12.82
CA ALA A 14 -33.96 -15.29 12.96
C ALA A 14 -35.17 -15.37 11.98
N ALA A 15 -35.44 -16.45 11.23
CA ALA A 15 -34.83 -17.79 11.19
C ALA A 15 -34.84 -18.39 9.74
N ALA A 16 -34.48 -19.68 9.59
CA ALA A 16 -34.27 -20.35 8.29
C ALA A 16 -35.32 -21.44 7.96
N THR A 17 -35.38 -21.86 6.69
CA THR A 17 -36.08 -23.09 6.23
C THR A 17 -35.27 -23.82 5.16
N VAL A 18 -35.30 -25.16 5.19
CA VAL A 18 -34.66 -26.08 4.23
C VAL A 18 -35.73 -26.76 3.36
N ALA A 19 -35.44 -27.02 2.08
CA ALA A 19 -36.21 -27.90 1.21
C ALA A 19 -35.25 -28.77 0.36
N CYS A 20 -35.65 -29.99 -0.01
CA CYS A 20 -34.73 -30.98 -0.60
C CYS A 20 -35.42 -31.97 -1.57
N GLY A 21 -34.68 -32.37 -2.62
CA GLY A 21 -34.97 -33.50 -3.52
C GLY A 21 -35.76 -33.15 -4.80
N PRO A 22 -35.89 -34.10 -5.77
CA PRO A 22 -35.26 -35.42 -5.87
C PRO A 22 -34.23 -35.49 -7.05
N ARG A 23 -33.91 -36.69 -7.56
CA ARG A 23 -32.86 -36.97 -8.58
C ARG A 23 -33.33 -38.00 -9.63
N SER A 24 -32.61 -38.06 -10.76
CA SER A 24 -32.71 -39.06 -11.87
C SER A 24 -33.87 -38.82 -12.89
N ALA A 25 -33.78 -39.19 -14.18
CA ALA A 25 -32.80 -40.01 -14.91
C ALA A 25 -32.56 -39.60 -16.40
N SER A 26 -31.60 -40.28 -17.04
CA SER A 26 -31.21 -40.49 -18.47
C SER A 26 -32.29 -40.44 -19.60
N GLU A 27 -32.06 -40.41 -20.95
CA GLU A 27 -30.92 -40.32 -21.95
C GLU A 27 -31.47 -40.86 -23.33
N PRO A 28 -30.83 -40.90 -24.55
CA PRO A 28 -29.56 -40.41 -25.15
C PRO A 28 -29.72 -39.49 -26.43
N ALA A 29 -28.60 -39.24 -27.14
CA ALA A 29 -28.43 -38.89 -28.59
C ALA A 29 -28.85 -37.48 -29.08
N ASP A 30 -28.14 -36.78 -29.99
CA ASP A 30 -27.30 -37.21 -31.15
C ASP A 30 -26.02 -36.32 -31.34
N PRO A 31 -24.90 -36.79 -31.95
CA PRO A 31 -23.60 -36.10 -31.86
C PRO A 31 -23.29 -35.10 -33.00
N THR A 32 -23.53 -33.81 -32.76
CA THR A 32 -23.01 -32.72 -33.63
C THR A 32 -21.52 -32.48 -33.38
N ARG A 33 -20.67 -32.91 -34.31
CA ARG A 33 -19.20 -32.74 -34.27
C ARG A 33 -18.76 -31.30 -34.53
N THR A 34 -18.76 -30.48 -33.49
CA THR A 34 -18.18 -29.12 -33.53
C THR A 34 -16.65 -29.20 -33.61
N PHE A 35 -16.02 -28.38 -34.45
CA PHE A 35 -14.57 -28.22 -34.46
C PHE A 35 -14.13 -27.34 -33.29
N GLU A 36 -13.24 -27.87 -32.44
CA GLU A 36 -12.65 -27.13 -31.32
C GLU A 36 -11.61 -26.12 -31.83
N PRO A 37 -11.78 -24.80 -31.58
CA PRO A 37 -10.73 -23.83 -31.84
C PRO A 37 -9.60 -24.00 -30.82
N LEU A 38 -8.39 -24.26 -31.30
CA LEU A 38 -7.20 -24.38 -30.44
C LEU A 38 -7.07 -23.13 -29.54
N PRO A 39 -6.89 -23.27 -28.22
CA PRO A 39 -6.84 -22.13 -27.32
C PRO A 39 -5.64 -21.23 -27.66
N ALA A 40 -5.93 -20.00 -28.08
CA ALA A 40 -4.90 -18.98 -28.24
C ALA A 40 -4.23 -18.69 -26.88
N PRO A 41 -2.91 -18.45 -26.84
CA PRO A 41 -2.23 -18.09 -25.60
C PRO A 41 -2.85 -16.82 -25.04
N ALA A 42 -3.34 -16.88 -23.80
CA ALA A 42 -3.99 -15.75 -23.15
C ALA A 42 -3.01 -14.57 -23.06
N ALA A 43 -3.31 -13.48 -23.76
CA ALA A 43 -2.52 -12.26 -23.69
C ALA A 43 -2.51 -11.76 -22.24
N ALA A 44 -1.32 -11.71 -21.63
CA ALA A 44 -1.17 -11.27 -20.25
C ALA A 44 -1.75 -9.86 -20.11
N THR A 45 -2.89 -9.77 -19.40
CA THR A 45 -3.60 -8.50 -19.24
C THR A 45 -2.77 -7.62 -18.32
N ILE A 46 -2.15 -6.58 -18.87
CA ILE A 46 -1.38 -5.60 -18.09
C ILE A 46 -2.39 -4.90 -17.17
N GLY A 47 -2.41 -5.30 -15.90
CA GLY A 47 -3.31 -4.73 -14.91
C GLY A 47 -3.06 -3.24 -14.78
N SER A 48 -4.13 -2.44 -14.80
CA SER A 48 -4.02 -1.02 -14.48
C SER A 48 -3.41 -0.84 -13.08
N PRO A 49 -2.54 0.15 -12.86
CA PRO A 49 -1.90 0.34 -11.57
C PRO A 49 -2.95 0.58 -10.49
N VAL A 50 -2.98 -0.28 -9.48
CA VAL A 50 -3.86 -0.12 -8.32
C VAL A 50 -3.36 1.09 -7.53
N ALA A 51 -4.16 2.15 -7.51
CA ALA A 51 -3.89 3.30 -6.66
C ALA A 51 -3.90 2.85 -5.19
N LEU A 52 -2.81 3.11 -4.46
CA LEU A 52 -2.75 2.82 -3.04
C LEU A 52 -3.67 3.78 -2.27
N PRO A 53 -4.35 3.31 -1.21
CA PRO A 53 -5.17 4.17 -0.36
C PRO A 53 -4.29 5.19 0.39
N PRO A 54 -4.86 6.33 0.85
CA PRO A 54 -4.15 7.23 1.74
C PRO A 54 -3.83 6.57 3.10
N ASN A 55 -2.88 7.15 3.84
CA ASN A 55 -2.55 6.74 5.20
C ASN A 55 -3.66 7.11 6.22
N ALA A 56 -3.41 6.82 7.50
CA ALA A 56 -4.34 7.14 8.59
C ALA A 56 -4.54 8.65 8.83
N ASP A 57 -3.58 9.49 8.45
CA ASP A 57 -3.66 10.97 8.51
C ASP A 57 -4.29 11.60 7.24
N GLY A 58 -4.68 10.79 6.24
CA GLY A 58 -5.26 11.23 4.97
C GLY A 58 -4.26 11.62 3.88
N ASP A 59 -2.95 11.40 4.08
CA ASP A 59 -1.91 11.68 3.11
C ASP A 59 -1.90 10.65 1.96
N PRO A 60 -1.73 11.07 0.70
CA PRO A 60 -1.56 10.17 -0.42
C PRO A 60 -0.19 9.45 -0.39
N PRO A 61 -0.02 8.36 -1.15
CA PRO A 61 1.30 7.83 -1.44
C PRO A 61 2.16 8.87 -2.18
N CYS A 62 3.47 8.88 -1.91
CA CYS A 62 4.43 9.63 -2.70
C CYS A 62 4.61 8.99 -4.11
N PRO A 63 5.19 9.73 -5.09
CA PRO A 63 5.59 9.15 -6.38
C PRO A 63 6.53 7.95 -6.19
N VAL A 64 6.56 7.00 -7.13
CA VAL A 64 7.36 5.76 -6.97
C VAL A 64 8.89 5.93 -6.89
N ALA A 65 9.40 7.14 -7.18
CA ALA A 65 10.81 7.51 -6.96
C ALA A 65 11.09 7.96 -5.50
N ASP A 66 10.05 8.34 -4.77
CA ASP A 66 10.08 8.76 -3.37
C ASP A 66 9.78 7.56 -2.46
N ALA A 67 10.77 6.69 -2.27
CA ALA A 67 10.65 5.42 -1.55
C ALA A 67 11.66 5.31 -0.38
N TRP A 68 11.39 4.40 0.57
CA TRP A 68 12.31 4.07 1.66
C TRP A 68 12.67 2.58 1.71
N GLY A 69 13.82 2.26 2.27
CA GLY A 69 14.36 0.91 2.27
C GLY A 69 15.47 0.69 3.30
N ARG A 70 16.01 -0.53 3.38
CA ARG A 70 17.23 -0.79 4.18
C ARG A 70 18.41 -0.01 3.62
N ALA A 71 19.27 0.54 4.47
CA ALA A 71 20.53 1.13 4.03
C ALA A 71 21.43 0.05 3.36
N PRO A 72 21.94 0.26 2.14
CA PRO A 72 22.69 -0.77 1.41
C PRO A 72 24.13 -0.99 1.94
N PHE A 73 24.69 -0.04 2.70
CA PHE A 73 26.08 -0.05 3.15
C PHE A 73 26.26 0.06 4.67
N GLY A 74 25.20 -0.16 5.45
CA GLY A 74 25.24 -0.05 6.91
C GLY A 74 24.01 -0.64 7.58
N GLU A 75 23.80 -0.30 8.84
CA GLU A 75 22.54 -0.52 9.55
C GLU A 75 21.58 0.65 9.35
N GLY A 76 20.30 0.40 9.64
CA GLY A 76 19.23 1.39 9.55
C GLY A 76 18.56 1.49 8.18
N ILE A 77 17.81 2.57 7.97
CA ILE A 77 17.07 2.82 6.71
C ILE A 77 17.63 3.99 5.90
N LEU A 78 17.28 4.00 4.63
CA LEU A 78 17.52 5.07 3.68
C LEU A 78 16.19 5.51 3.07
N VAL A 79 16.02 6.83 2.87
CA VAL A 79 14.87 7.41 2.14
C VAL A 79 15.38 8.16 0.92
N THR A 80 14.89 7.80 -0.26
CA THR A 80 15.15 8.46 -1.53
C THR A 80 14.06 9.50 -1.80
N HIS A 81 14.44 10.64 -2.36
CA HIS A 81 13.50 11.64 -2.85
C HIS A 81 14.02 12.33 -4.11
N TRP A 82 13.14 12.55 -5.10
CA TRP A 82 13.39 13.36 -6.29
C TRP A 82 12.62 14.69 -6.21
N SER A 83 13.33 15.81 -6.37
CA SER A 83 12.75 17.15 -6.35
C SER A 83 12.64 17.72 -7.77
N ASP A 84 11.41 17.85 -8.29
CA ASP A 84 11.15 18.45 -9.61
C ASP A 84 11.43 19.97 -9.64
N ASP A 85 11.16 20.64 -8.52
CA ASP A 85 11.32 22.08 -8.29
C ASP A 85 12.37 22.36 -7.21
N ALA A 86 12.77 23.63 -7.07
CA ALA A 86 13.57 24.11 -5.95
C ALA A 86 12.73 24.07 -4.66
N ALA A 87 12.96 23.07 -3.81
CA ALA A 87 12.11 22.79 -2.65
C ALA A 87 12.90 22.73 -1.34
N THR A 88 12.24 23.11 -0.24
CA THR A 88 12.67 22.64 1.09
C THR A 88 11.93 21.35 1.40
N VAL A 89 12.67 20.31 1.74
CA VAL A 89 12.16 18.96 1.97
C VAL A 89 12.45 18.55 3.40
N THR A 90 11.44 18.04 4.09
CA THR A 90 11.58 17.37 5.39
C THR A 90 11.14 15.93 5.23
N VAL A 91 11.99 15.00 5.66
CA VAL A 91 11.65 13.57 5.79
C VAL A 91 11.44 13.29 7.27
N LEU A 92 10.31 12.69 7.63
CA LEU A 92 9.95 12.28 8.98
C LEU A 92 9.72 10.76 9.00
N VAL A 93 10.55 10.05 9.75
CA VAL A 93 10.43 8.62 9.99
C VAL A 93 9.72 8.42 11.33
N ARG A 94 8.49 7.92 11.28
CA ARG A 94 7.70 7.56 12.46
C ARG A 94 8.06 6.15 12.90
N THR A 95 8.16 5.91 14.22
CA THR A 95 8.48 4.57 14.75
C THR A 95 7.42 4.04 15.73
N ARG A 96 7.21 2.72 15.69
CA ARG A 96 6.33 1.97 16.61
C ARG A 96 6.81 2.03 18.07
N VAL A 97 8.06 2.45 18.30
CA VAL A 97 8.66 2.64 19.63
C VAL A 97 8.53 4.08 20.14
N GLY A 98 7.88 4.99 19.39
CA GLY A 98 7.60 6.37 19.83
C GLY A 98 8.81 7.31 19.79
N SER A 99 9.89 6.93 19.09
CA SER A 99 11.08 7.75 18.87
C SER A 99 11.17 8.11 17.40
N ASP A 100 10.38 9.10 16.98
CA ASP A 100 10.38 9.59 15.61
C ASP A 100 11.68 10.36 15.31
N GLN A 101 12.15 10.31 14.06
CA GLN A 101 13.35 11.03 13.61
C GLN A 101 13.06 11.81 12.33
N SER A 102 13.66 12.99 12.18
CA SER A 102 13.46 13.83 11.00
C SER A 102 14.76 14.42 10.46
N GLN A 103 14.85 14.55 9.15
CA GLN A 103 15.91 15.29 8.46
C GLN A 103 15.31 16.32 7.51
N ARG A 104 16.08 17.37 7.21
CA ARG A 104 15.66 18.48 6.35
C ARG A 104 16.78 18.88 5.40
N ALA A 105 16.44 19.10 4.14
CA ALA A 105 17.34 19.62 3.12
C ALA A 105 16.65 20.74 2.31
N VAL A 106 17.45 21.53 1.61
CA VAL A 106 16.98 22.39 0.51
C VAL A 106 17.59 21.80 -0.75
N LEU A 107 16.76 21.48 -1.73
CA LEU A 107 17.13 20.79 -2.96
C LEU A 107 16.89 21.68 -4.18
N GLY A 108 17.71 21.51 -5.21
CA GLY A 108 17.51 22.12 -6.53
C GLY A 108 16.50 21.37 -7.40
N PRO A 109 16.02 21.98 -8.51
CA PRO A 109 15.26 21.27 -9.52
C PRO A 109 16.09 20.15 -10.15
N GLY A 110 15.54 18.93 -10.22
CA GLY A 110 16.21 17.74 -10.72
C GLY A 110 17.21 17.10 -9.74
N GLU A 111 17.23 17.50 -8.47
CA GLU A 111 18.12 16.90 -7.46
C GLU A 111 17.51 15.63 -6.85
N VAL A 112 18.29 14.55 -6.81
CA VAL A 112 18.02 13.37 -5.98
C VAL A 112 18.68 13.54 -4.63
N ARG A 113 17.92 13.34 -3.55
CA ARG A 113 18.46 13.28 -2.20
C ARG A 113 18.27 11.91 -1.57
N LEU A 114 19.35 11.44 -0.95
CA LEU A 114 19.36 10.30 -0.04
C LEU A 114 19.39 10.85 1.39
N PHE A 115 18.45 10.40 2.22
CA PHE A 115 18.35 10.73 3.65
C PHE A 115 18.58 9.45 4.47
N GLU A 116 19.71 9.38 5.16
CA GLU A 116 20.18 8.19 5.89
C GLU A 116 19.78 8.24 7.36
N PHE A 117 19.05 7.23 7.86
CA PHE A 117 18.67 7.11 9.27
C PHE A 117 19.35 5.87 9.88
N PRO A 118 20.68 5.91 10.14
CA PRO A 118 21.48 4.74 10.50
C PRO A 118 21.13 4.13 11.87
N ASN A 119 20.38 4.85 12.71
CA ASN A 119 19.94 4.41 14.03
C ASN A 119 18.51 3.86 14.05
N ILE A 120 17.84 3.71 12.90
CA ILE A 120 16.43 3.28 12.80
C ILE A 120 16.32 1.94 12.07
N ASP A 121 16.13 0.87 12.82
CA ASP A 121 15.86 -0.47 12.30
C ASP A 121 14.55 -0.50 11.46
N GLN A 122 14.59 -1.14 10.29
CA GLN A 122 13.45 -1.21 9.36
C GLN A 122 12.18 -1.83 9.97
N THR A 123 12.32 -2.71 10.97
CA THR A 123 11.21 -3.41 11.62
C THR A 123 10.44 -2.53 12.61
N VAL A 124 11.05 -1.46 13.14
CA VAL A 124 10.38 -0.51 14.05
C VAL A 124 9.74 0.67 13.32
N VAL A 125 10.00 0.86 12.02
CA VAL A 125 9.33 1.87 11.19
C VAL A 125 7.82 1.59 11.17
N SER A 126 7.02 2.59 11.55
CA SER A 126 5.57 2.57 11.32
C SER A 126 5.23 3.21 9.97
N GLU A 127 5.89 4.32 9.64
CA GLU A 127 5.61 5.13 8.46
C GLU A 127 6.80 6.05 8.14
N VAL A 128 6.95 6.44 6.88
CA VAL A 128 7.85 7.51 6.45
C VAL A 128 7.03 8.57 5.72
N LEU A 129 7.10 9.82 6.16
CA LEU A 129 6.44 10.96 5.54
C LEU A 129 7.47 11.86 4.85
N ILE A 130 7.15 12.31 3.64
CA ILE A 130 7.92 13.31 2.90
C ILE A 130 7.07 14.57 2.77
N MET A 131 7.64 15.69 3.19
CA MET A 131 6.98 16.98 3.34
C MET A 131 7.76 18.04 2.57
N THR A 132 7.14 18.66 1.57
CA THR A 132 7.67 19.81 0.83
C THR A 132 6.83 21.07 1.12
N ASN A 133 7.16 22.19 0.48
CA ASN A 133 6.33 23.39 0.51
C ASN A 133 4.93 23.21 -0.15
N THR A 134 4.72 22.14 -0.91
CA THR A 134 3.52 21.94 -1.77
C THR A 134 2.83 20.59 -1.57
N ARG A 135 3.51 19.55 -1.05
CA ARG A 135 2.93 18.22 -0.78
C ARG A 135 3.36 17.68 0.58
N ARG A 136 2.45 16.96 1.26
CA ARG A 136 2.78 15.91 2.23
C ARG A 136 2.29 14.58 1.65
N CYS A 137 3.10 13.55 1.73
CA CYS A 137 2.78 12.21 1.26
C CYS A 137 3.50 11.17 2.12
N TYR A 138 3.03 9.93 2.13
CA TYR A 138 3.74 8.81 2.75
C TYR A 138 4.58 8.06 1.70
N ALA A 139 5.85 7.81 2.02
CA ALA A 139 6.75 7.06 1.15
C ALA A 139 6.47 5.56 1.28
N THR A 140 6.38 4.87 0.15
CA THR A 140 6.25 3.41 0.14
C THR A 140 7.59 2.75 0.44
N ALA A 141 7.54 1.60 1.11
CA ALA A 141 8.70 0.72 1.24
C ALA A 141 9.08 0.14 -0.14
N ASP A 142 10.36 0.17 -0.49
CA ASP A 142 10.88 -0.52 -1.68
C ASP A 142 11.07 -2.02 -1.36
N PRO A 143 10.27 -2.93 -1.95
CA PRO A 143 10.37 -4.36 -1.69
C PRO A 143 11.69 -4.98 -2.13
N ALA A 144 12.47 -4.33 -3.01
CA ALA A 144 13.80 -4.80 -3.41
C ALA A 144 14.86 -4.61 -2.31
N THR A 145 14.56 -3.83 -1.26
CA THR A 145 15.51 -3.47 -0.19
C THR A 145 15.19 -4.07 1.17
N LEU A 146 14.03 -4.71 1.34
CA LEU A 146 13.56 -5.26 2.63
C LEU A 146 13.59 -6.80 2.71
N GLY A 147 14.29 -7.46 1.77
CA GLY A 147 14.46 -8.92 1.71
C GLY A 147 15.58 -9.46 2.59
#